data_AF-A0A354HTN2-F1
#
_entry.id   AF-A0A354HTN2-F1
#
_cell.length_a   1.000
_cell.length_b   1.000
_cell.length_c   1.000
_cell.angle_alpha   90.00
_cell.angle_beta   90.00
_cell.angle_gamma   90.00
#
_symmetry.space_group_name_H-M   'P 1'
#
loop_
_entity.id
_entity.type
_entity.pdbx_description
1 polymer ?
#
loop_
_entity_poly.entity_id
_entity_poly.type
_entity_poly.pdbx_seq_one_letter_code
_entity_poly.pdbx_strand_id
1 'polypeptide(L)' 'HPFAMTHRDYTPAEVQEAGLSPGLVRLSIGLEHKEDLVADLELALAELN' A
#
# COMPACT_ATOMS: atom_id res chain seq x y z
N HIS A 1 -1.28 3.79 2.76
CA HIS A 1 -2.48 3.52 3.56
C HIS A 1 -3.67 4.35 3.05
N PRO A 2 -4.47 3.82 2.10
CA PRO A 2 -5.58 4.56 1.46
C PRO A 2 -6.66 5.05 2.45
N PHE A 3 -6.97 4.25 3.46
CA PHE A 3 -8.03 4.52 4.45
C PHE A 3 -7.67 5.56 5.52
N ALA A 4 -6.43 6.07 5.52
CA ALA A 4 -6.03 7.25 6.30
C ALA A 4 -5.82 8.48 5.41
N MET A 5 -6.01 8.33 4.10
CA MET A 5 -5.76 9.39 3.12
C MET A 5 -6.97 9.55 2.20
N THR A 6 -6.90 9.03 0.97
CA THR A 6 -7.90 9.27 -0.08
C THR A 6 -9.26 8.60 0.18
N HIS A 7 -9.30 7.60 1.05
CA HIS A 7 -10.53 6.88 1.43
C HIS A 7 -10.83 7.04 2.92
N ARG A 8 -10.42 8.16 3.52
CA ARG A 8 -10.57 8.42 4.96
C ARG A 8 -12.01 8.44 5.47
N ASP A 9 -12.97 8.67 4.57
CA ASP A 9 -14.39 8.77 4.93
C ASP A 9 -15.10 7.42 4.86
N TYR A 10 -14.41 6.35 4.43
CA TYR A 10 -14.99 5.01 4.40
C TYR A 10 -15.08 4.46 5.82
N THR A 11 -16.25 3.95 6.16
CA THR A 11 -16.45 3.15 7.36
C THR A 11 -15.78 1.77 7.20
N PRO A 12 -15.47 1.07 8.31
CA PRO A 12 -14.91 -0.28 8.25
C PRO A 12 -15.77 -1.28 7.43
N ALA A 13 -17.10 -1.09 7.44
CA ALA A 13 -18.02 -1.92 6.67
C ALA A 13 -17.90 -1.67 5.16
N GLU A 14 -17.80 -0.41 4.73
CA GLU A 14 -17.60 -0.04 3.31
C GLU A 14 -16.23 -0.51 2.80
N VAL A 15 -15.19 -0.50 3.64
CA VAL A 15 -13.87 -1.05 3.30
C VAL A 15 -13.95 -2.57 3.05
N GLN A 16 -14.66 -3.29 3.92
CA GLN A 16 -14.89 -4.74 3.75
C GLN A 16 -15.73 -5.04 2.50
N GLU A 17 -16.80 -4.29 2.26
CA GLU A 17 -17.67 -4.46 1.09
C GLU A 17 -16.93 -4.21 -0.23
N ALA A 18 -16.00 -3.24 -0.25
CA ALA A 18 -15.12 -2.98 -1.38
C ALA A 18 -14.04 -4.06 -1.60
N GLY A 19 -13.97 -5.08 -0.75
CA GLY A 19 -12.98 -6.16 -0.84
C GLY A 19 -11.56 -5.72 -0.46
N LEU A 20 -11.43 -4.66 0.33
CA LEU A 20 -10.14 -4.07 0.68
C LEU A 20 -9.76 -4.44 2.12
N SER A 21 -8.47 -4.70 2.36
CA SER A 21 -7.96 -5.00 3.70
C SER A 21 -7.40 -3.75 4.39
N PRO A 22 -7.46 -3.64 5.74
CA PRO A 22 -6.84 -2.54 6.49
C PRO A 22 -5.34 -2.39 6.21
N GLY A 23 -4.62 -3.50 5.96
CA GLY A 23 -3.20 -3.51 5.60
C GLY A 23 -2.88 -3.17 4.14
N LEU A 24 -3.88 -2.74 3.34
CA LEU A 24 -3.67 -2.49 1.92
C LEU A 24 -2.69 -1.32 1.69
N VAL A 25 -1.59 -1.62 1.01
CA VAL A 25 -0.65 -0.62 0.49
C VAL A 25 -0.85 -0.50 -1.01
N ARG A 26 -1.05 0.73 -1.50
CA ARG A 26 -1.16 1.04 -2.93
C ARG A 26 0.13 1.69 -3.39
N LEU A 27 0.79 1.09 -4.38
CA LEU A 27 2.00 1.62 -5.01
C LEU A 27 1.64 2.26 -6.36
N SER A 28 2.15 3.46 -6.62
CA SER A 28 2.10 4.10 -7.93
C SER A 28 3.51 4.05 -8.50
N ILE A 29 3.76 3.13 -9.43
CA ILE A 29 5.10 2.90 -9.98
C ILE A 29 5.43 4.01 -10.99
N GLY A 30 6.60 4.63 -10.82
CA GLY A 30 7.11 5.67 -11.70
C GLY A 30 7.90 5.10 -12.89
N LEU A 31 8.90 5.86 -13.35
CA LEU A 31 9.78 5.50 -14.48
C LEU A 31 11.24 5.24 -14.05
N GLU A 32 11.44 4.96 -12.76
CA GLU A 32 12.73 4.63 -12.18
C GLU A 32 13.29 3.32 -12.73
N HIS A 33 14.58 3.06 -12.46
CA HIS A 33 15.17 1.76 -12.78
C HIS A 33 14.49 0.65 -11.97
N LYS A 34 14.15 -0.46 -12.64
CA LYS A 34 13.44 -1.56 -12.01
C LYS A 34 14.24 -2.17 -10.85
N GLU A 35 15.58 -2.21 -10.97
CA GLU A 35 16.46 -2.78 -9.96
C GLU A 35 16.43 -1.97 -8.65
N ASP A 36 16.41 -0.65 -8.77
CA ASP A 36 16.35 0.25 -7.61
C ASP A 36 15.00 0.10 -6.89
N LEU A 37 13.89 0.06 -7.65
CA LEU A 37 12.55 -0.16 -7.08
C LEU A 37 12.42 -1.49 -6.35
N VAL A 38 13.00 -2.57 -6.90
CA VAL A 38 12.97 -3.89 -6.26
C VAL A 38 13.83 -3.88 -4.99
N ALA A 39 15.04 -3.34 -5.06
CA ALA A 39 15.94 -3.27 -3.91
C ALA A 39 15.34 -2.46 -2.74
N ASP A 40 14.69 -1.33 -3.04
CA ASP A 40 14.02 -0.51 -2.03
C ASP A 40 12.87 -1.27 -1.35
N LEU A 41 12.05 -2.00 -2.13
CA LEU A 41 10.96 -2.81 -1.58
C LEU A 41 11.48 -3.99 -0.76
N GLU A 42 12.55 -4.66 -1.21
CA GLU A 42 13.18 -5.76 -0.47
C GLU A 42 13.73 -5.29 0.88
N LEU A 43 14.44 -4.15 0.90
CA LEU A 43 14.95 -3.55 2.13
C LEU A 43 13.81 -3.22 3.10
N ALA A 44 12.77 -2.53 2.61
CA ALA A 44 11.63 -2.13 3.45
C ALA A 44 10.85 -3.32 4.02
N LEU A 45 10.70 -4.40 3.25
CA LEU A 45 10.02 -5.62 3.71
C LEU A 45 10.88 -6.43 4.70
N ALA A 46 12.21 -6.39 4.59
CA ALA A 46 13.10 -7.08 5.53
C ALA A 46 13.02 -6.50 6.95
N GLU A 47 12.73 -5.21 7.09
CA GLU A 47 12.56 -4.49 8.36
C GLU A 47 11.22 -4.78 9.07
N LEU A 48 10.27 -5.47 8.41
CA LEU A 48 8.96 -5.81 8.98
C LEU A 48 8.94 -7.14 9.75
N ASN A 49 10.11 -7.72 10.02
CA ASN A 49 10.29 -8.95 10.79
C ASN A 49 10.42 -8.68 12.30
#